data_AF-A0A328C2T5-F1
#
_entry.id   AF-A0A328C2T5-F1
#
_cell.length_a   1.000
_cell.length_b   1.000
_cell.length_c   1.000
_cell.angle_alpha   90.00
_cell.angle_beta   90.00
_cell.angle_gamma   90.00
#
_symmetry.space_group_name_H-M   'P 1'
#
loop_
_entity.id
_entity.type
_entity.pdbx_description
1 polymer ?
#
loop_
_entity_poly.entity_id
_entity_poly.type
_entity_poly.pdbx_seq_one_letter_code
_entity_poly.pdbx_strand_id
1 'polypeptide(L)' 'MARFAFWPPSSWLDAYYRPLQADFDAFLQRHNHSDDARACVAEHQHEIELYERYQAYYSYGFYIARKV' A
#
# COMPACT_ATOMS: atom_id res chain seq x y z
N MET A 1 -7.96 -17.06 24.38
CA MET A 1 -8.21 -15.63 24.08
C MET A 1 -7.37 -15.23 22.88
N ALA A 2 -8.01 -14.75 21.81
CA ALA A 2 -7.31 -14.18 20.67
C ALA A 2 -6.98 -12.71 20.96
N ARG A 3 -5.78 -12.27 20.57
CA ARG A 3 -5.39 -10.85 20.61
C ARG A 3 -5.47 -10.28 19.19
N PHE A 4 -5.84 -9.02 19.09
CA PHE A 4 -5.92 -8.31 17.82
C PHE A 4 -5.23 -6.94 17.93
N ALA A 5 -4.56 -6.52 16.86
CA ALA A 5 -3.91 -5.22 16.75
C ALA A 5 -4.04 -4.68 15.32
N PHE A 6 -4.19 -3.36 15.18
CA PHE A 6 -4.17 -2.65 13.90
C PHE A 6 -2.79 -2.05 13.62
N TRP A 7 -2.44 -1.90 12.35
CA TRP A 7 -1.22 -1.21 11.97
C TRP A 7 -1.40 0.32 12.02
N PRO A 8 -0.48 1.10 12.65
CA PRO A 8 -0.47 2.55 12.52
C PRO A 8 -0.36 3.04 11.06
N PRO A 9 -0.93 4.22 10.75
CA PRO A 9 -0.83 4.86 9.43
C PRO A 9 0.58 4.97 8.84
N SER A 10 1.59 5.21 9.68
CA SER A 10 2.99 5.31 9.26
C SER A 10 3.50 4.07 8.54
N SER A 11 2.90 2.91 8.80
CA SER A 11 3.37 1.66 8.19
C SER A 11 2.78 1.41 6.82
N TRP A 12 1.71 2.11 6.48
CA TRP A 12 1.24 2.23 5.10
C TRP A 12 1.98 3.34 4.39
N LEU A 13 2.01 4.54 4.97
CA LEU A 13 2.57 5.71 4.28
C LEU A 13 4.09 5.62 4.16
N ASP A 14 4.79 5.44 5.27
CA ASP A 14 6.25 5.55 5.30
C ASP A 14 6.94 4.25 4.89
N ALA A 15 6.38 3.10 5.29
CA ALA A 15 7.01 1.81 5.05
C ALA A 15 6.57 1.12 3.75
N TYR A 16 5.44 1.51 3.16
CA TYR A 16 4.89 0.86 1.96
C TYR A 16 4.72 1.81 0.77
N TYR A 17 3.81 2.78 0.86
CA TYR A 17 3.42 3.63 -0.27
C TYR A 17 4.49 4.63 -0.72
N ARG A 18 5.19 5.31 0.20
CA ARG A 18 6.25 6.26 -0.19
C ARG A 18 7.44 5.57 -0.89
N PRO A 19 7.96 4.43 -0.38
CA PRO A 19 8.97 3.66 -1.12
C PRO A 19 8.48 3.19 -2.49
N LEU A 20 7.24 2.71 -2.58
CA LEU A 20 6.64 2.27 -3.84
C LEU A 20 6.53 3.43 -4.85
N GLN A 21 6.04 4.58 -4.40
CA GLN A 21 5.86 5.78 -5.24
C GLN A 21 7.19 6.32 -5.75
N ALA A 22 8.25 6.25 -4.94
CA ALA A 22 9.59 6.65 -5.35
C ALA A 22 10.18 5.78 -6.47
N ASP A 23 9.72 4.53 -6.63
CA ASP A 23 10.21 3.60 -7.67
C ASP A 23 9.42 3.67 -8.99
N PHE A 24 8.29 4.41 -9.03
CA PHE A 24 7.43 4.45 -10.24
C PHE A 24 8.16 4.90 -11.50
N ASP A 25 8.99 5.93 -11.42
CA ASP A 25 9.74 6.42 -12.59
C ASP A 25 10.72 5.36 -13.10
N ALA A 26 11.43 4.69 -12.19
CA ALA A 26 12.38 3.62 -12.54
C ALA A 26 11.65 2.40 -13.12
N PHE A 27 10.47 2.06 -12.60
CA PHE A 27 9.60 1.03 -13.16
C PHE A 27 9.15 1.39 -14.58
N LEU A 28 8.61 2.59 -14.78
CA LEU A 28 8.15 3.04 -16.10
C LEU A 28 9.29 3.01 -17.14
N GLN A 29 10.48 3.49 -16.77
CA GLN A 29 11.66 3.42 -17.63
C GLN A 29 12.02 1.98 -18.01
N ARG A 30 12.02 1.06 -17.04
CA ARG A 30 12.32 -0.37 -17.25
C ARG A 30 11.33 -1.06 -18.19
N HIS A 31 10.11 -0.53 -18.27
CA HIS A 31 9.04 -1.04 -19.13
C HIS A 31 8.78 -0.18 -20.37
N ASN A 32 9.74 0.65 -20.77
CA ASN A 32 9.69 1.55 -21.93
C ASN A 32 8.44 2.44 -21.97
N HIS A 33 7.91 2.76 -20.79
CA HIS A 33 6.63 3.42 -20.62
C HIS A 33 5.54 2.78 -21.49
N SER A 34 5.43 1.46 -21.50
CA SER A 34 4.30 0.78 -22.13
C SER A 34 2.97 1.24 -21.52
N ASP A 35 1.88 1.12 -22.27
CA ASP A 35 0.55 1.53 -21.79
C ASP A 35 0.12 0.71 -20.56
N ASP A 36 0.45 -0.59 -20.53
CA ASP A 36 0.22 -1.45 -19.37
C ASP A 36 1.00 -0.99 -18.14
N ALA A 37 2.26 -0.57 -18.31
CA ALA A 37 3.06 -0.05 -17.20
C ALA A 37 2.51 1.28 -16.67
N ARG A 38 2.04 2.17 -17.56
CA ARG A 38 1.36 3.41 -17.18
C ARG A 38 0.05 3.14 -16.45
N ALA A 39 -0.75 2.18 -16.92
CA ALA A 39 -1.99 1.80 -16.28
C ALA A 39 -1.76 1.25 -14.86
N CYS A 40 -0.75 0.40 -14.69
CA CYS A 40 -0.34 -0.13 -13.39
C CYS A 40 0.07 0.99 -12.40
N VAL A 41 0.90 1.93 -12.83
CA VAL A 41 1.29 3.08 -11.97
C VAL A 41 0.08 3.95 -11.63
N ALA A 42 -0.82 4.20 -12.59
CA ALA A 42 -2.02 5.00 -12.34
C ALA A 42 -2.98 4.32 -11.35
N GLU A 43 -3.11 2.99 -11.42
CA GLU A 43 -3.90 2.21 -10.45
C GLU A 43 -3.32 2.33 -9.03
N HIS A 44 -2.00 2.17 -8.88
CA HIS A 44 -1.36 2.32 -7.57
C HIS A 44 -1.42 3.75 -7.03
N GLN A 45 -1.31 4.76 -7.88
CA GLN A 45 -1.52 6.16 -7.48
C GLN A 45 -2.95 6.38 -6.96
N HIS A 46 -3.95 5.81 -7.64
CA HIS A 46 -5.33 5.88 -7.20
C HIS A 46 -5.54 5.19 -5.83
N GLU A 47 -4.91 4.04 -5.61
CA GLU A 47 -4.96 3.36 -4.31
C GLU A 47 -4.36 4.20 -3.18
N ILE A 48 -3.22 4.86 -3.43
CA ILE A 48 -2.57 5.77 -2.47
C ILE A 48 -3.53 6.91 -2.11
N GLU A 49 -4.16 7.55 -3.10
CA GLU A 49 -5.13 8.62 -2.86
C GLU A 49 -6.34 8.15 -2.03
N LEU A 50 -6.85 6.95 -2.31
CA LEU A 50 -7.92 6.34 -1.53
C LEU A 50 -7.48 6.12 -0.08
N TYR A 51 -6.28 5.59 0.12
CA TYR A 51 -5.76 5.37 1.47
C TYR A 51 -5.57 6.68 2.23
N GLU A 52 -4.92 7.68 1.65
CA GLU A 52 -4.74 8.98 2.30
C GLU A 52 -6.08 9.62 2.71
N ARG A 53 -7.12 9.46 1.88
CA ARG A 53 -8.46 10.00 2.14
C ARG A 53 -9.26 9.19 3.15
N TYR A 54 -9.11 7.87 3.18
CA TYR A 54 -10.03 6.96 3.87
C TYR A 54 -9.36 6.02 4.88
N GLN A 55 -8.07 6.18 5.20
CA GLN A 55 -7.33 5.39 6.21
C GLN A 55 -7.97 5.36 7.61
N ALA A 56 -8.86 6.31 7.93
CA ALA A 56 -9.62 6.28 9.18
C ALA A 56 -10.67 5.15 9.23
N TYR A 57 -11.06 4.60 8.07
CA TYR A 57 -12.12 3.61 7.93
C TYR A 57 -11.60 2.19 7.70
N TYR A 58 -10.34 2.03 7.28
CA TYR A 58 -9.75 0.72 7.04
C TYR A 58 -8.24 0.70 7.31
N SER A 59 -7.76 -0.44 7.78
CA SER A 59 -6.33 -0.76 7.91
C SER A 59 -6.16 -2.27 7.95
N TYR A 60 -4.92 -2.73 7.90
CA TYR A 60 -4.58 -4.13 8.18
C TYR A 60 -4.48 -4.35 9.68
N GLY A 61 -4.86 -5.55 10.11
CA GLY A 61 -4.71 -5.98 11.48
C GLY A 61 -4.22 -7.41 11.57
N PHE A 62 -3.55 -7.71 12.67
CA PHE A 62 -3.03 -9.04 12.97
C PHE A 62 -3.82 -9.68 14.09
N TYR A 63 -4.11 -10.97 13.91
CA TYR A 63 -4.75 -11.82 14.90
C TYR A 63 -3.73 -12.82 15.43
N ILE A 64 -3.56 -12.85 16.75
CA ILE A 64 -2.73 -13.84 17.42
C ILE A 64 -3.67 -14.83 18.12
N ALA A 65 -3.72 -16.05 17.58
CA ALA A 65 -4.51 -17.15 18.11
C ALA A 65 -3.59 -18.25 18.66
N ARG A 66 -3.99 -18.86 19.77
CA ARG A 66 -3.31 -20.01 20.37
C ARG A 66 -4.20 -21.23 20.23
N LYS A 67 -3.68 -22.30 19.63
CA LYS A 67 -4.36 -23.60 19.57
C LYS A 67 -4.56 -24.16 20.98
N VAL A 68 -5.72 -24.76 21.21
CA VAL A 68 -6.07 -25.47 22.45
C VAL A 68 -5.76 -26.96 22.29
#